data_AF-A0A936CTM5-F1
#
_entry.id   AF-A0A936CTM5-F1
#
_cell.length_a   1.000
_cell.length_b   1.000
_cell.length_c   1.000
_cell.angle_alpha   90.00
_cell.angle_beta   90.00
_cell.angle_gamma   90.00
#
_symmetry.space_group_name_H-M   'P 1'
#
loop_
_entity.id
_entity.type
_entity.pdbx_description
1 polymer ?
#
loop_
_entity_poly.entity_id
_entity_poly.type
_entity_poly.pdbx_seq_one_letter_code
_entity_poly.pdbx_strand_id
1 'polypeptide(L)'
;MKAWSKGKIRHNAFWRIEGRQLMTRAPIQTARFRLEGPRDLLRKLSLDIGRMRQSKTLEQAEFAAFDCAVTAWSLVDWCVSCAPALDKTSRTEEMLLRIPGLDVCQTIATGAKHFVVSNQVSPDVFSSGYTLHSELMSDAIPGETIKSAEHFPYIVRLEHSSASSASSDCATLFEEVAAAAAKYLDDAGL
;
A
#
# COMPACT_ATOMS: atom_id res chain seq x y z
N MET A 1 17.92 29.05 -53.80
CA MET A 1 17.90 27.60 -53.51
C MET A 1 19.28 27.15 -53.03
N LYS A 2 19.44 26.83 -51.75
CA LYS A 2 20.60 26.09 -51.24
C LYS A 2 20.13 25.13 -50.16
N ALA A 3 20.57 23.88 -50.33
CA ALA A 3 20.18 22.70 -49.60
C ALA A 3 20.86 22.60 -48.25
N TRP A 4 20.20 21.91 -47.30
CA TRP A 4 20.84 21.39 -46.10
C TRP A 4 20.63 19.87 -46.07
N SER A 5 21.71 19.10 -46.23
CA SER A 5 21.71 17.64 -46.20
C SER A 5 21.95 17.14 -44.77
N LYS A 6 21.21 16.09 -44.39
CA LYS A 6 21.28 15.43 -43.08
C LYS A 6 22.56 14.57 -42.99
N GLY A 7 23.45 14.90 -42.06
CA GLY A 7 24.61 14.08 -41.71
C GLY A 7 24.21 12.83 -40.92
N LYS A 8 24.55 11.65 -41.44
CA LYS A 8 24.54 10.37 -40.70
C LYS A 8 25.81 10.28 -39.87
N ILE A 9 25.69 10.31 -38.54
CA ILE A 9 26.80 9.99 -37.64
C ILE A 9 26.86 8.46 -37.49
N ARG A 10 27.90 7.85 -38.05
CA ARG A 10 28.30 6.47 -37.79
C ARG A 10 29.23 6.46 -36.57
N HIS A 11 28.78 5.94 -35.45
CA HIS A 11 29.68 5.60 -34.34
C HIS A 11 30.29 4.22 -34.59
N ASN A 12 31.53 4.20 -35.11
CA ASN A 12 32.39 3.02 -35.07
C ASN A 12 32.90 2.86 -33.62
N ALA A 13 32.44 1.82 -32.93
CA ALA A 13 33.00 1.43 -31.64
C ALA A 13 34.35 0.73 -31.87
N PHE A 14 35.43 1.43 -31.58
CA PHE A 14 36.79 0.89 -31.51
C PHE A 14 37.22 0.89 -30.05
N TRP A 15 37.15 -0.26 -29.39
CA TRP A 15 37.85 -0.51 -28.14
C TRP A 15 38.46 -1.91 -28.18
N ARG A 16 39.77 -1.94 -28.43
CA ARG A 16 40.64 -3.07 -28.14
C ARG A 16 41.12 -2.88 -26.70
N ILE A 17 40.64 -3.71 -25.77
CA ILE A 17 41.22 -3.86 -24.44
C ILE A 17 41.62 -5.33 -24.32
N GLU A 18 42.91 -5.55 -24.21
CA GLU A 18 43.54 -6.85 -23.98
C GLU A 18 43.15 -7.41 -22.62
N GLY A 19 42.96 -8.74 -22.57
CA GLY A 19 43.28 -9.55 -21.41
C GLY A 19 42.60 -9.18 -20.09
N ARG A 20 41.29 -9.42 -19.97
CA ARG A 20 40.70 -9.80 -18.68
C ARG A 20 39.43 -10.62 -18.93
N GLN A 21 39.41 -11.83 -18.40
CA GLN A 21 38.28 -12.74 -18.45
C GLN A 21 37.06 -12.05 -17.82
N LEU A 22 36.15 -11.54 -18.66
CA LEU A 22 34.88 -11.01 -18.22
C LEU A 22 34.08 -12.18 -17.68
N MET A 23 33.96 -12.29 -16.36
CA MET A 23 32.82 -12.99 -15.78
C MET A 23 31.57 -12.35 -16.36
N THR A 24 30.90 -13.05 -17.27
CA THR A 24 29.59 -12.70 -17.76
C THR A 24 28.65 -12.71 -16.56
N ARG A 25 28.48 -11.54 -15.93
CA ARG A 25 27.38 -11.30 -15.00
C ARG A 25 26.13 -11.66 -15.78
N ALA A 26 25.41 -12.70 -15.35
CA ALA A 26 24.12 -13.04 -15.92
C ALA A 26 23.30 -11.75 -16.03
N PRO A 27 22.60 -11.50 -17.15
CA PRO A 27 21.74 -10.34 -17.23
C PRO A 27 20.83 -10.40 -16.01
N ILE A 28 20.90 -9.37 -15.15
CA ILE A 28 19.88 -9.16 -14.14
C ILE A 28 18.63 -8.96 -14.99
N GLN A 29 17.83 -10.02 -15.16
CA GLN A 29 16.45 -9.87 -15.57
C GLN A 29 15.90 -8.89 -14.54
N THR A 30 15.68 -7.65 -14.97
CA THR A 30 15.11 -6.64 -14.10
C THR A 30 13.77 -7.19 -13.68
N ALA A 31 13.70 -7.67 -12.44
CA ALA A 31 12.48 -8.20 -11.85
C ALA A 31 11.50 -7.02 -11.83
N ARG A 32 10.68 -6.91 -12.87
CA ARG A 32 9.60 -5.94 -12.89
C ARG A 32 8.63 -6.38 -11.81
N PHE A 33 8.17 -5.43 -10.99
CA PHE A 33 7.02 -5.65 -10.12
C PHE A 33 5.84 -6.03 -11.03
N ARG A 34 5.53 -7.32 -11.13
CA ARG A 34 4.41 -7.84 -11.91
C ARG A 34 3.22 -8.00 -10.98
N LEU A 35 2.55 -6.88 -10.74
CA LEU A 35 1.18 -6.88 -10.26
C LEU A 35 0.30 -6.77 -11.51
N GLU A 36 -0.37 -7.84 -11.89
CA GLU A 36 -1.16 -7.96 -13.12
C GLU A 36 -2.67 -7.88 -12.83
N GLY A 37 -3.08 -8.01 -11.57
CA GLY A 37 -4.49 -7.91 -11.17
C GLY A 37 -4.72 -7.85 -9.67
N PRO A 38 -6.00 -7.77 -9.23
CA PRO A 38 -6.37 -7.73 -7.82
C PRO A 38 -5.90 -8.96 -7.04
N ARG A 39 -5.81 -10.14 -7.67
CA ARG A 39 -5.25 -11.35 -7.03
C ARG A 39 -3.76 -11.24 -6.71
N ASP A 40 -3.00 -10.49 -7.50
CA ASP A 40 -1.59 -10.26 -7.18
C ASP A 40 -1.42 -9.31 -6.01
N LEU A 41 -2.32 -8.32 -5.88
CA LEU A 41 -2.39 -7.48 -4.68
C LEU A 41 -2.81 -8.27 -3.45
N LEU A 42 -3.76 -9.21 -3.57
CA LEU A 42 -4.12 -10.09 -2.47
C LEU A 42 -2.93 -10.97 -2.02
N ARG A 43 -2.14 -11.46 -2.97
CA ARG A 43 -0.89 -12.17 -2.68
C ARG A 43 0.11 -11.25 -1.99
N LYS A 44 0.26 -10.00 -2.45
CA LYS A 44 1.11 -8.99 -1.80
C LYS A 44 0.64 -8.73 -0.35
N LEU A 45 -0.66 -8.57 -0.13
CA LEU A 45 -1.23 -8.35 1.20
C LEU A 45 -0.87 -9.50 2.15
N SER A 46 -1.00 -10.75 1.68
CA SER A 46 -0.60 -11.93 2.45
C SER A 46 0.89 -11.93 2.82
N LEU A 47 1.76 -11.47 1.90
CA LEU A 47 3.19 -11.34 2.16
C LEU A 47 3.49 -10.23 3.19
N ASP A 48 2.81 -9.10 3.10
CA ASP A 48 2.99 -7.97 4.03
C ASP A 48 2.49 -8.32 5.44
N ILE A 49 1.39 -9.07 5.56
CA ILE A 49 0.94 -9.67 6.83
C ILE A 49 2.03 -10.59 7.40
N GLY A 50 2.62 -11.44 6.55
CA GLY A 50 3.73 -12.31 6.93
C GLY A 50 4.94 -11.53 7.44
N ARG A 51 5.31 -10.42 6.78
CA ARG A 51 6.39 -9.52 7.22
C ARG A 51 6.07 -8.88 8.56
N MET A 52 4.82 -8.45 8.77
CA MET A 52 4.40 -7.88 10.04
C MET A 52 4.50 -8.91 11.17
N ARG A 53 3.99 -10.13 10.99
CA ARG A 53 4.10 -11.21 11.99
C ARG A 53 5.55 -11.61 12.30
N GLN A 54 6.46 -11.47 11.33
CA GLN A 54 7.89 -11.82 11.47
C GLN A 54 8.76 -10.63 11.92
N SER A 55 8.15 -9.47 12.16
CA SER A 55 8.88 -8.26 12.54
C SER A 55 9.59 -8.46 13.87
N LYS A 56 10.84 -8.01 13.95
CA LYS A 56 11.69 -8.13 15.15
C LYS A 56 11.68 -6.87 15.99
N THR A 57 11.24 -5.76 15.41
CA THR A 57 11.13 -4.45 16.06
C THR A 57 9.73 -3.89 15.84
N LEU A 58 9.32 -2.97 16.72
CA LEU A 58 8.06 -2.25 16.59
C LEU A 58 7.99 -1.48 15.26
N GLU A 59 9.05 -0.73 14.94
CA GLU A 59 9.18 0.03 13.70
C GLU A 59 8.95 -0.84 12.44
N GLN A 60 9.53 -2.05 12.40
CA GLN A 60 9.30 -2.99 11.29
C GLN A 60 7.83 -3.41 11.18
N ALA A 61 7.19 -3.66 12.32
CA ALA A 61 5.78 -4.04 12.37
C ALA A 61 4.89 -2.87 11.91
N GLU A 62 5.21 -1.63 12.30
CA GLU A 62 4.48 -0.41 11.92
C GLU A 62 4.55 -0.16 10.40
N PHE A 63 5.74 -0.23 9.80
CA PHE A 63 5.89 -0.10 8.35
C PHE A 63 5.16 -1.22 7.61
N ALA A 64 5.24 -2.46 8.11
CA ALA A 64 4.52 -3.58 7.49
C ALA A 64 2.99 -3.43 7.62
N ALA A 65 2.48 -2.93 8.76
CA ALA A 65 1.07 -2.63 8.95
C ALA A 65 0.58 -1.53 7.99
N PHE A 66 1.38 -0.49 7.81
CA PHE A 66 1.09 0.57 6.85
C PHE A 66 1.02 0.02 5.41
N ASP A 67 2.00 -0.80 5.02
CA ASP A 67 2.00 -1.47 3.72
C ASP A 67 0.78 -2.38 3.53
N CYS A 68 0.33 -3.07 4.58
CA CYS A 68 -0.91 -3.85 4.55
C CYS A 68 -2.12 -2.96 4.26
N ALA A 69 -2.27 -1.85 4.98
CA ALA A 69 -3.39 -0.92 4.79
C ALA A 69 -3.42 -0.32 3.37
N VAL A 70 -2.27 0.13 2.87
CA VAL A 70 -2.16 0.67 1.50
C VAL A 70 -2.48 -0.39 0.46
N THR A 71 -2.00 -1.62 0.65
CA THR A 71 -2.24 -2.74 -0.27
C THR A 71 -3.70 -3.15 -0.29
N ALA A 72 -4.31 -3.29 0.88
CA ALA A 72 -5.72 -3.60 1.04
C ALA A 72 -6.60 -2.53 0.39
N TRP A 73 -6.35 -1.24 0.64
CA TRP A 73 -7.10 -0.17 0.01
C TRP A 73 -6.91 -0.11 -1.51
N SER A 74 -5.71 -0.40 -1.99
CA SER A 74 -5.42 -0.44 -3.44
C SER A 74 -6.20 -1.53 -4.17
N LEU A 75 -6.69 -2.58 -3.50
CA LEU A 75 -7.57 -3.58 -4.12
C LEU A 75 -8.81 -2.94 -4.74
N VAL A 76 -9.34 -1.87 -4.14
CA VAL A 76 -10.53 -1.16 -4.66
C VAL A 76 -10.26 -0.60 -6.05
N ASP A 77 -9.15 0.13 -6.22
CA ASP A 77 -8.78 0.72 -7.51
C ASP A 77 -8.56 -0.37 -8.59
N TRP A 78 -7.99 -1.52 -8.21
CA TRP A 78 -7.80 -2.65 -9.13
C TRP A 78 -9.11 -3.35 -9.49
N CYS A 79 -10.02 -3.53 -8.54
CA CYS A 79 -11.35 -4.09 -8.82
C CYS A 79 -12.14 -3.18 -9.76
N VAL A 80 -12.06 -1.86 -9.59
CA VAL A 80 -12.66 -0.88 -10.52
C VAL A 80 -12.06 -1.02 -11.92
N SER A 81 -10.74 -1.17 -12.03
CA SER A 81 -10.04 -1.31 -13.32
C SER A 81 -10.42 -2.61 -14.04
N CYS A 82 -10.52 -3.73 -13.32
CA CYS A 82 -10.81 -5.05 -13.90
C CYS A 82 -12.32 -5.29 -14.14
N ALA A 83 -13.20 -4.63 -13.39
CA ALA A 83 -14.66 -4.75 -13.51
C ALA A 83 -15.33 -3.37 -13.65
N PRO A 84 -15.18 -2.69 -14.81
CA PRO A 84 -15.68 -1.34 -15.04
C PRO A 84 -17.21 -1.22 -15.13
N ALA A 85 -17.94 -2.32 -14.90
CA ALA A 85 -19.39 -2.36 -14.94
C ALA A 85 -20.04 -1.50 -13.82
N LEU A 86 -19.34 -1.29 -12.70
CA LEU A 86 -19.72 -0.30 -11.70
C LEU A 86 -18.75 0.87 -11.76
N ASP A 87 -19.27 2.08 -11.52
CA ASP A 87 -18.42 3.23 -11.30
C ASP A 87 -17.61 3.09 -10.00
N LYS A 88 -16.57 3.91 -9.86
CA LYS A 88 -15.65 3.86 -8.72
C LYS A 88 -16.36 3.99 -7.37
N THR A 89 -17.34 4.87 -7.26
CA THR A 89 -18.04 5.13 -6.00
C THR A 89 -18.87 3.92 -5.60
N SER A 90 -19.70 3.42 -6.51
CA SER A 90 -20.54 2.24 -6.28
C SER A 90 -19.71 1.00 -5.92
N ARG A 91 -18.57 0.79 -6.59
CA ARG A 91 -17.66 -0.31 -6.27
C ARG A 91 -17.02 -0.16 -4.90
N THR A 92 -16.61 1.05 -4.55
CA THR A 92 -16.00 1.34 -3.26
C THR A 92 -16.98 1.06 -2.14
N GLU A 93 -18.22 1.56 -2.24
CA GLU A 93 -19.29 1.31 -1.28
C GLU A 93 -19.59 -0.19 -1.14
N GLU A 94 -19.70 -0.91 -2.25
CA GLU A 94 -19.93 -2.36 -2.24
C GLU A 94 -18.81 -3.11 -1.49
N MET A 95 -17.54 -2.77 -1.77
CA MET A 95 -16.39 -3.41 -1.13
C MET A 95 -16.30 -3.07 0.36
N LEU A 96 -16.55 -1.82 0.75
CA LEU A 96 -16.58 -1.40 2.16
C LEU A 96 -17.66 -2.14 2.95
N LEU A 97 -18.81 -2.44 2.34
CA LEU A 97 -19.87 -3.23 2.96
C LEU A 97 -19.52 -4.72 3.10
N ARG A 98 -18.69 -5.26 2.19
CA ARG A 98 -18.41 -6.70 2.11
C ARG A 98 -17.08 -7.11 2.74
N ILE A 99 -16.17 -6.18 2.96
CA ILE A 99 -14.82 -6.43 3.48
C ILE A 99 -14.66 -5.67 4.80
N PRO A 100 -14.93 -6.32 5.95
CA PRO A 100 -14.71 -5.73 7.28
C PRO A 100 -13.28 -5.20 7.42
N GLY A 101 -13.11 -4.03 8.04
CA GLY A 101 -11.80 -3.41 8.26
C GLY A 101 -11.21 -2.69 7.03
N LEU A 102 -11.86 -2.73 5.86
CA LEU A 102 -11.37 -2.03 4.68
C LEU A 102 -11.44 -0.49 4.83
N ASP A 103 -12.40 0.01 5.59
CA ASP A 103 -12.54 1.44 5.90
C ASP A 103 -11.40 1.97 6.80
N VAL A 104 -10.89 1.12 7.70
CA VAL A 104 -9.69 1.40 8.47
C VAL A 104 -8.48 1.52 7.54
N CYS A 105 -8.35 0.57 6.60
CA CYS A 105 -7.30 0.60 5.59
C CYS A 105 -7.40 1.86 4.70
N GLN A 106 -8.62 2.25 4.31
CA GLN A 106 -8.89 3.50 3.59
C GLN A 106 -8.39 4.70 4.38
N THR A 107 -8.77 4.81 5.65
CA THR A 107 -8.39 5.93 6.51
C THR A 107 -6.88 6.05 6.62
N ILE A 108 -6.18 4.94 6.88
CA ILE A 108 -4.70 4.92 6.98
C ILE A 108 -4.06 5.33 5.64
N ALA A 109 -4.49 4.71 4.54
CA ALA A 109 -3.89 4.92 3.23
C ALA A 109 -4.16 6.33 2.65
N THR A 110 -5.31 6.92 2.97
CA THR A 110 -5.70 8.27 2.51
C THR A 110 -5.18 9.36 3.46
N GLY A 111 -5.20 9.12 4.77
CA GLY A 111 -4.61 10.00 5.78
C GLY A 111 -3.15 10.29 5.49
N ALA A 112 -2.40 9.27 5.05
CA ALA A 112 -1.02 9.41 4.59
C ALA A 112 -0.78 10.45 3.48
N LYS A 113 -1.80 10.69 2.64
CA LYS A 113 -1.73 11.56 1.46
C LYS A 113 -2.31 12.94 1.69
N HIS A 114 -3.27 13.06 2.60
CA HIS A 114 -4.07 14.27 2.81
C HIS A 114 -4.02 14.73 4.27
N PHE A 115 -2.82 14.77 4.85
CA PHE A 115 -2.64 15.21 6.24
C PHE A 115 -3.04 16.67 6.43
N VAL A 116 -4.09 16.87 7.21
CA VAL A 116 -4.41 18.14 7.86
C VAL A 116 -4.21 17.89 9.36
N VAL A 117 -3.18 18.52 9.94
CA VAL A 117 -2.94 18.46 11.39
C VAL A 117 -4.10 19.13 12.10
N SER A 118 -4.94 18.33 12.77
CA SER A 118 -6.06 18.79 13.58
C SER A 118 -5.91 18.26 15.00
N ASN A 119 -6.12 19.13 16.00
CA ASN A 119 -6.14 18.77 17.42
C ASN A 119 -7.40 18.01 17.84
N GLN A 120 -8.23 17.58 16.88
CA GLN A 120 -9.45 16.84 17.16
C GLN A 120 -9.22 15.38 16.84
N VAL A 121 -9.44 14.52 17.85
CA VAL A 121 -9.67 13.09 17.64
C VAL A 121 -10.82 12.99 16.66
N SER A 122 -10.58 12.45 15.46
CA SER A 122 -11.65 12.25 14.49
C SER A 122 -12.65 11.26 15.12
N PRO A 123 -13.90 11.67 15.36
CA PRO A 123 -14.86 10.85 16.11
C PRO A 123 -15.37 9.63 15.31
N ASP A 124 -14.98 9.47 14.05
CA ASP A 124 -15.79 8.73 13.08
C ASP A 124 -15.17 7.43 12.52
N VAL A 125 -14.14 6.85 13.14
CA VAL A 125 -13.71 5.48 12.76
C VAL A 125 -14.18 4.49 13.83
N PHE A 126 -15.50 4.38 13.96
CA PHE A 126 -16.15 3.22 14.57
C PHE A 126 -16.65 2.32 13.45
N SER A 127 -15.82 1.37 13.03
CA SER A 127 -16.25 0.40 12.04
C SER A 127 -15.76 -0.99 12.41
N SER A 128 -16.63 -1.97 12.18
CA SER A 128 -16.36 -3.41 12.27
C SER A 128 -15.82 -3.94 13.62
N GLY A 129 -15.82 -3.10 14.65
CA GLY A 129 -15.30 -3.46 15.96
C GLY A 129 -13.87 -3.00 16.23
N TYR A 130 -13.26 -2.18 15.36
CA TYR A 130 -11.95 -1.57 15.59
C TYR A 130 -12.08 -0.05 15.82
N THR A 131 -11.27 0.48 16.74
CA THR A 131 -11.14 1.91 17.02
C THR A 131 -9.73 2.34 16.65
N LEU A 132 -9.64 3.37 15.82
CA LEU A 132 -8.39 3.99 15.40
C LEU A 132 -8.08 5.16 16.34
N HIS A 133 -7.04 5.04 17.15
CA HIS A 133 -6.51 6.16 17.92
C HIS A 133 -5.35 6.79 17.15
N SER A 134 -5.49 8.07 16.83
CA SER A 134 -4.38 8.89 16.32
C SER A 134 -3.84 9.73 17.46
N GLU A 135 -2.63 9.44 17.93
CA GLU A 135 -1.93 10.30 18.89
C GLU A 135 -0.86 11.12 18.16
N LEU A 136 -0.87 12.45 18.37
CA LEU A 136 0.26 13.31 17.99
C LEU A 136 1.49 12.86 18.79
N MET A 137 2.59 12.54 18.11
CA MET A 137 3.92 12.66 18.71
C MET A 137 4.10 14.14 19.09
N SER A 138 4.58 14.39 20.31
CA SER A 138 4.47 15.63 21.09
C SER A 138 4.91 16.95 20.44
N ASP A 139 5.46 16.91 19.22
CA ASP A 139 6.20 18.01 18.61
C ASP A 139 5.51 18.60 17.37
N ALA A 140 4.35 18.08 16.95
CA ALA A 140 3.62 18.63 15.79
C ALA A 140 2.79 19.87 16.14
N ILE A 141 2.99 20.95 15.37
CA ILE A 141 2.30 22.23 15.56
C ILE A 141 0.89 22.17 14.92
N PRO A 142 -0.18 22.49 15.67
CA PRO A 142 -1.55 22.48 15.14
C PRO A 142 -1.72 23.42 13.93
N GLY A 143 -2.29 22.90 12.83
CA GLY A 143 -2.59 23.70 11.63
C GLY A 143 -1.48 23.77 10.57
N GLU A 144 -0.34 23.11 10.79
CA GLU A 144 0.73 23.06 9.79
C GLU A 144 0.47 21.92 8.79
N THR A 145 0.51 22.22 7.49
CA THR A 145 0.51 21.16 6.46
C THR A 145 1.92 20.57 6.38
N ILE A 146 2.10 19.38 6.96
CA ILE A 146 3.37 18.64 6.87
C ILE A 146 3.51 18.13 5.43
N LYS A 147 4.44 18.73 4.68
CA LYS A 147 4.69 18.42 3.26
C LYS A 147 5.69 17.28 3.05
N SER A 148 6.30 16.76 4.12
CA SER A 148 7.36 15.77 4.03
C SER A 148 6.92 14.43 4.62
N ALA A 149 7.07 13.37 3.83
CA ALA A 149 6.88 11.97 4.25
C ALA A 149 7.97 11.48 5.24
N GLU A 150 8.97 12.31 5.56
CA GLU A 150 10.10 11.93 6.41
C GLU A 150 9.79 11.96 7.91
N HIS A 151 8.66 12.54 8.32
CA HIS A 151 8.21 12.53 9.71
C HIS A 151 6.75 12.12 9.73
N PHE A 152 6.46 10.85 10.03
CA PHE A 152 5.12 10.41 10.42
C PHE A 152 4.94 10.76 11.90
N PRO A 153 4.32 11.90 12.25
CA PRO A 153 4.28 12.37 13.62
C PRO A 153 3.10 11.78 14.39
N TYR A 154 2.58 10.62 13.97
CA TYR A 154 1.44 9.98 14.62
C TYR A 154 1.67 8.50 14.80
N ILE A 155 1.34 8.02 15.99
CA ILE A 155 1.14 6.60 16.23
C ILE A 155 -0.33 6.32 15.96
N VAL A 156 -0.61 5.46 14.99
CA VAL A 156 -1.94 4.91 14.76
C VAL A 156 -2.07 3.66 15.62
N ARG A 157 -2.83 3.74 16.70
CA ARG A 157 -3.13 2.58 17.54
C ARG A 157 -4.47 1.99 17.16
N LEU A 158 -4.48 0.72 16.81
CA LEU A 158 -5.70 -0.04 16.53
C LEU A 158 -6.10 -0.80 17.79
N GLU A 159 -7.29 -0.52 18.31
CA GLU A 159 -7.87 -1.25 19.44
C GLU A 159 -9.14 -1.98 18.99
N HIS A 160 -9.29 -3.25 19.36
CA HIS A 160 -10.51 -4.02 19.07
C HIS A 160 -11.51 -3.83 20.23
N SER A 161 -12.70 -3.34 19.92
CA SER A 161 -13.79 -3.00 20.85
C SER A 161 -14.44 -4.19 21.59
N SER A 162 -13.97 -5.43 21.38
CA SER A 162 -14.49 -6.58 22.11
C SER A 162 -13.64 -6.81 23.36
N ALA A 163 -14.23 -6.55 24.53
CA ALA A 163 -13.66 -6.78 25.86
C ALA A 163 -13.41 -8.26 26.22
N SER A 164 -13.16 -9.12 25.23
CA SER A 164 -12.66 -10.47 25.45
C SER A 164 -11.15 -10.39 25.60
N SER A 165 -10.59 -11.06 26.61
CA SER A 165 -9.18 -11.07 27.00
C SER A 165 -8.18 -11.50 25.92
N ALA A 166 -8.61 -11.75 24.69
CA ALA A 166 -7.75 -11.91 23.53
C ALA A 166 -7.60 -10.54 22.84
N SER A 167 -6.49 -9.86 23.13
CA SER A 167 -6.00 -8.75 22.31
C SER A 167 -5.96 -9.21 20.85
N SER A 168 -6.97 -8.86 20.04
CA SER A 168 -6.90 -9.05 18.60
C SER A 168 -5.73 -8.21 18.10
N ASP A 169 -4.63 -8.88 17.73
CA ASP A 169 -3.47 -8.19 17.20
C ASP A 169 -3.81 -7.53 15.85
N CYS A 170 -3.03 -6.52 15.46
CA CYS A 170 -3.20 -5.81 14.18
C CYS A 170 -3.13 -6.75 12.96
N ALA A 171 -2.42 -7.88 13.09
CA ALA A 171 -2.36 -8.90 12.04
C ALA A 171 -3.71 -9.57 11.79
N THR A 172 -4.48 -9.81 12.83
CA THR A 172 -5.82 -10.40 12.73
C THR A 172 -6.75 -9.54 11.86
N LEU A 173 -6.72 -8.21 12.02
CA LEU A 173 -7.47 -7.28 11.18
C LEU A 173 -7.15 -7.49 9.68
N PHE A 174 -5.86 -7.51 9.33
CA PHE A 174 -5.47 -7.64 7.92
C PHE A 174 -5.71 -9.05 7.38
N GLU A 175 -5.67 -10.09 8.22
CA GLU A 175 -6.05 -11.45 7.84
C GLU A 175 -7.54 -11.54 7.51
N GLU A 176 -8.39 -10.90 8.31
CA GLU A 176 -9.84 -10.82 8.05
C GLU A 176 -10.12 -10.03 6.76
N VAL A 177 -9.47 -8.89 6.57
CA VAL A 177 -9.54 -8.10 5.32
C VAL A 177 -9.11 -8.94 4.13
N ALA A 178 -7.99 -9.67 4.23
CA ALA A 178 -7.49 -10.52 3.15
C ALA A 178 -8.47 -11.67 2.83
N ALA A 179 -9.01 -12.34 3.86
CA ALA A 179 -9.97 -13.42 3.68
C ALA A 179 -11.28 -12.94 3.03
N ALA A 180 -11.83 -11.81 3.50
CA ALA A 180 -13.04 -11.22 2.94
C ALA A 180 -12.81 -10.69 1.52
N ALA A 181 -11.64 -10.10 1.24
CA ALA A 181 -11.27 -9.69 -0.11
C ALA A 181 -11.12 -10.89 -1.06
N ALA A 182 -10.52 -11.99 -0.62
CA ALA A 182 -10.42 -13.22 -1.41
C ALA A 182 -11.81 -13.71 -1.84
N LYS A 183 -12.73 -13.82 -0.87
CA LYS A 183 -14.12 -14.20 -1.12
C LYS A 183 -14.82 -13.23 -2.07
N TYR A 184 -14.63 -11.93 -1.88
CA TYR A 184 -15.19 -10.91 -2.77
C TYR A 184 -14.74 -11.11 -4.22
N LEU A 185 -13.44 -11.34 -4.45
CA LEU A 185 -12.90 -11.57 -5.78
C LEU A 185 -13.47 -12.85 -6.42
N ASP A 186 -13.59 -13.92 -5.64
CA ASP A 186 -14.20 -15.17 -6.11
C ASP A 186 -15.67 -14.96 -6.53
N ASP A 187 -16.46 -14.27 -5.70
CA ASP A 187 -17.87 -13.96 -5.99
C ASP A 187 -18.02 -13.02 -7.21
N ALA A 188 -17.06 -12.12 -7.43
CA ALA A 188 -17.05 -11.18 -8.54
C ALA A 188 -16.46 -11.76 -9.84
N GLY A 189 -15.86 -12.95 -9.79
CA GLY A 189 -15.17 -13.56 -10.94
C GLY A 189 -13.87 -12.84 -11.34
N LEU A 190 -13.14 -12.29 -10.36
CA LEU A 190 -11.90 -11.52 -10.53
C LEU A 190 -10.64 -12.25 -10.06
#